data_AF-L8LRW6-F1
#
_entry.id   AF-L8LRW6-F1
#
_cell.length_a   1.000
_cell.length_b   1.000
_cell.length_c   1.000
_cell.angle_alpha   90.00
_cell.angle_beta   90.00
_cell.angle_gamma   90.00
#
_symmetry.space_group_name_H-M   'P 1'
#
loop_
_entity.id
_entity.type
_entity.pdbx_description
1 polymer ?
#
loop_
_entity_poly.entity_id
_entity_poly.type
_entity_poly.pdbx_seq_one_letter_code
_entity_poly.pdbx_strand_id
1 'polypeptide(L)'
;MNDLITAIATFTVTNIDDMLILIVLFAQGKVLFSRQQIIIGQYLGFILLILVSIPGFFGSLLIPSHWIRGLGLIPIFLGLTYVNKTDSSSPVINSYRIYSVAAITVANGGDNIGVYFPLFANSKAHSLIIIVITFLFLVGVWCLIAYRLTYLPAIASLLEVQGNIFTPCVLIALGIYIVKQNLSLTLFTLIISYLWVMSLNVYSKD
;
A
#
# COMPACT_ATOMS: atom_id res chain seq x y z
N MET A 1 3.59 4.98 -30.26
CA MET A 1 2.93 3.66 -30.09
C MET A 1 3.63 2.80 -29.03
N ASN A 2 4.97 2.87 -28.92
CA ASN A 2 5.70 2.13 -27.86
C ASN A 2 5.43 2.64 -26.44
N ASP A 3 5.34 3.95 -26.21
CA ASP A 3 5.27 4.53 -24.85
C ASP A 3 4.04 4.06 -24.05
N LEU A 4 2.87 3.94 -24.71
CA LEU A 4 1.64 3.46 -24.07
C LEU A 4 1.73 1.98 -23.72
N ILE A 5 2.31 1.16 -24.60
CA ILE A 5 2.53 -0.27 -24.33
C ILE A 5 3.54 -0.44 -23.20
N THR A 6 4.66 0.30 -23.24
CA THR A 6 5.66 0.30 -22.17
C THR A 6 5.07 0.76 -20.85
N ALA A 7 4.22 1.78 -20.85
CA ALA A 7 3.55 2.25 -19.64
C ALA A 7 2.60 1.18 -19.08
N ILE A 8 1.73 0.60 -19.91
CA ILE A 8 0.81 -0.46 -19.48
C ILE A 8 1.59 -1.67 -18.97
N ALA A 9 2.58 -2.13 -19.71
CA ALA A 9 3.39 -3.29 -19.33
C ALA A 9 4.16 -3.04 -18.03
N THR A 10 4.85 -1.90 -17.93
CA THR A 10 5.59 -1.52 -16.72
C THR A 10 4.66 -1.47 -15.52
N PHE A 11 3.56 -0.72 -15.61
CA PHE A 11 2.59 -0.59 -14.52
C PHE A 11 2.02 -1.96 -14.13
N THR A 12 1.67 -2.79 -15.11
CA THR A 12 1.08 -4.10 -14.82
C THR A 12 2.06 -5.01 -14.08
N VAL A 13 3.32 -5.03 -14.52
CA VAL A 13 4.36 -5.87 -13.92
C VAL A 13 4.71 -5.40 -12.52
N THR A 14 4.83 -4.10 -12.29
CA THR A 14 5.23 -3.56 -10.99
C THR A 14 4.10 -3.55 -9.95
N ASN A 15 2.83 -3.66 -10.36
CA ASN A 15 1.69 -3.54 -9.42
C ASN A 15 0.87 -4.84 -9.30
N ILE A 16 1.45 -5.97 -9.68
CA ILE A 16 0.76 -7.26 -9.59
C ILE A 16 0.69 -7.75 -8.14
N ASP A 17 1.70 -7.44 -7.35
CA ASP A 17 1.79 -7.68 -5.91
C ASP A 17 0.86 -6.74 -5.12
N ASP A 18 0.76 -5.47 -5.53
CA ASP A 18 -0.12 -4.46 -4.91
C ASP A 18 -1.62 -4.84 -5.04
N MET A 19 -1.96 -5.63 -6.07
CA MET A 19 -3.33 -6.14 -6.28
C MET A 19 -3.85 -6.93 -5.07
N LEU A 20 -3.00 -7.75 -4.43
CA LEU A 20 -3.40 -8.53 -3.25
C LEU A 20 -3.75 -7.63 -2.07
N ILE A 21 -2.93 -6.61 -1.82
CA ILE A 21 -3.18 -5.62 -0.77
C ILE A 21 -4.47 -4.87 -1.05
N LEU A 22 -4.66 -4.45 -2.30
CA LEU A 22 -5.83 -3.68 -2.70
C LEU A 22 -7.13 -4.50 -2.55
N ILE A 23 -7.11 -5.79 -2.89
CA ILE A 23 -8.21 -6.73 -2.64
C ILE A 23 -8.52 -6.80 -1.14
N VAL A 24 -7.50 -6.95 -0.29
CA VAL A 24 -7.66 -7.00 1.17
C VAL A 24 -8.24 -5.69 1.72
N LEU A 25 -7.79 -4.54 1.23
CA LEU A 25 -8.33 -3.23 1.61
C LEU A 25 -9.81 -3.10 1.23
N PHE A 26 -10.18 -3.48 0.00
CA PHE A 26 -11.57 -3.45 -0.45
C PHE A 26 -12.45 -4.48 0.26
N ALA A 27 -11.90 -5.62 0.68
CA ALA A 27 -12.59 -6.62 1.49
C ALA A 27 -12.91 -6.10 2.90
N GLN A 28 -12.06 -5.24 3.45
CA GLN A 28 -12.33 -4.49 4.70
C GLN A 28 -13.32 -3.34 4.50
N GLY A 29 -13.83 -3.16 3.28
CA GLY A 29 -14.69 -2.09 2.81
C GLY A 29 -16.07 -2.09 3.48
N LYS A 30 -16.12 -1.67 4.75
CA LYS A 30 -17.27 -1.37 5.63
C LYS A 30 -16.85 -1.35 7.11
N VAL A 31 -15.72 -1.99 7.46
CA VAL A 31 -15.21 -2.09 8.84
C VAL A 31 -14.11 -1.05 9.10
N LEU A 32 -13.10 -0.94 8.23
CA LEU A 32 -11.98 -0.01 8.39
C LEU A 32 -11.97 1.14 7.39
N PHE A 33 -12.24 0.86 6.12
CA PHE A 33 -12.12 1.85 5.06
C PHE A 33 -13.40 1.92 4.25
N SER A 34 -13.82 3.13 3.88
CA SER A 34 -14.85 3.28 2.85
C SER A 34 -14.23 3.11 1.47
N ARG A 35 -15.02 2.68 0.48
CA ARG A 35 -14.56 2.54 -0.91
C ARG A 35 -13.91 3.82 -1.45
N GLN A 36 -14.48 4.98 -1.11
CA GLN A 36 -13.94 6.28 -1.49
C GLN A 36 -12.58 6.55 -0.82
N GLN A 37 -12.43 6.20 0.46
CA GLN A 37 -11.16 6.37 1.18
C GLN A 37 -10.04 5.52 0.58
N ILE A 38 -10.36 4.28 0.15
CA ILE A 38 -9.39 3.40 -0.50
C ILE A 38 -8.93 4.02 -1.83
N ILE A 39 -9.88 4.43 -2.67
CA ILE A 39 -9.57 5.01 -3.99
C ILE A 39 -8.74 6.29 -3.83
N ILE A 40 -9.16 7.22 -2.96
CA ILE A 40 -8.44 8.48 -2.74
C ILE A 40 -7.04 8.21 -2.19
N GLY A 41 -6.92 7.30 -1.22
CA GLY A 41 -5.63 6.92 -0.65
C GLY A 41 -4.70 6.30 -1.69
N GLN A 42 -5.21 5.41 -2.55
CA GLN A 42 -4.43 4.80 -3.63
C GLN A 42 -3.91 5.84 -4.61
N TYR A 43 -4.77 6.76 -5.06
CA TYR A 43 -4.32 7.88 -5.91
C TYR A 43 -3.27 8.74 -5.24
N LEU A 44 -3.45 9.11 -3.96
CA LEU A 44 -2.46 9.88 -3.22
C LEU A 44 -1.11 9.15 -3.11
N GLY A 45 -1.15 7.86 -2.79
CA GLY A 45 0.04 7.02 -2.68
C GLY A 45 0.81 6.91 -4.01
N PHE A 46 0.11 6.59 -5.11
CA PHE A 46 0.74 6.52 -6.43
C PHE A 46 1.25 7.86 -6.93
N ILE A 47 0.53 8.96 -6.68
CA ILE A 47 1.03 10.30 -7.01
C ILE A 47 2.35 10.54 -6.29
N LEU A 48 2.48 10.16 -5.02
CA LEU A 48 3.73 10.28 -4.29
C LEU A 48 4.85 9.42 -4.90
N LEU A 49 4.57 8.16 -5.25
CA LEU A 49 5.54 7.28 -5.92
C LEU A 49 6.01 7.85 -7.26
N ILE A 50 5.10 8.41 -8.06
CA ILE A 50 5.42 9.09 -9.31
C ILE A 50 6.28 10.32 -9.05
N LEU A 51 5.89 11.18 -8.10
CA LEU A 51 6.65 12.39 -7.73
C LEU A 51 8.08 12.06 -7.28
N VAL A 52 8.26 11.01 -6.48
CA VAL A 52 9.58 10.54 -6.05
C VAL A 52 10.40 9.99 -7.22
N SER A 53 9.74 9.47 -8.26
CA SER A 53 10.39 8.94 -9.46
C SER A 53 10.75 10.01 -10.49
N ILE A 54 10.03 11.14 -10.53
CA ILE A 54 10.26 12.26 -11.49
C ILE A 54 11.70 12.78 -11.52
N PRO A 55 12.44 12.92 -10.39
CA PRO A 55 13.85 13.31 -10.42
C PRO A 55 14.72 12.47 -11.37
N GLY A 56 14.36 11.20 -11.61
CA GLY A 56 15.02 10.36 -12.59
C GLY A 56 15.05 10.96 -13.99
N PHE A 57 13.99 11.67 -14.41
CA PHE A 57 13.92 12.37 -15.69
C PHE A 57 15.05 13.38 -15.92
N PHE A 58 15.59 13.97 -14.85
CA PHE A 58 16.69 14.95 -14.94
C PHE A 58 18.08 14.29 -14.95
N GLY A 59 18.16 12.95 -14.97
CA GLY A 59 19.41 12.22 -15.15
C GLY A 59 20.27 12.05 -13.89
N SER A 60 19.72 12.29 -12.69
CA SER A 60 20.47 12.07 -11.44
C SER A 60 20.58 10.58 -11.12
N LEU A 61 21.78 10.01 -11.26
CA LEU A 61 22.05 8.60 -11.03
C LEU A 61 22.34 8.30 -9.55
N LEU A 62 21.45 8.66 -8.62
CA LEU A 62 21.66 8.32 -7.20
C LEU A 62 20.32 8.01 -6.51
N ILE A 63 19.93 6.73 -6.51
CA ILE A 63 19.00 6.21 -5.48
C ILE A 63 19.82 5.39 -4.48
N PRO A 64 20.02 5.89 -3.25
CA PRO A 64 20.45 5.05 -2.14
C PRO A 64 19.33 4.04 -1.81
N SER A 65 19.54 2.76 -2.11
CA SER A 65 18.59 1.65 -2.00
C SER A 65 18.07 1.31 -0.58
N HIS A 66 18.42 2.11 0.43
CA HIS A 66 18.12 1.81 1.83
C HIS A 66 16.81 2.42 2.35
N TRP A 67 16.24 3.42 1.68
CA TRP A 67 15.02 4.14 2.14
C TRP A 67 13.73 3.35 1.92
N ILE A 68 13.68 2.50 0.88
CA ILE A 68 12.51 1.71 0.49
C ILE A 68 12.13 0.66 1.56
N ARG A 69 13.10 0.24 2.38
CA ARG A 69 12.96 -0.91 3.29
C ARG A 69 12.22 -0.61 4.59
N GLY A 70 12.20 0.66 5.03
CA GLY A 70 11.53 1.08 6.28
C GLY A 70 10.00 1.13 6.18
N LEU A 71 9.45 1.04 4.97
CA LEU A 71 8.03 1.28 4.74
C LEU A 71 7.14 0.08 5.11
N GLY A 72 7.68 -1.15 5.14
CA GLY A 72 6.97 -2.35 5.58
C GLY A 72 6.46 -2.31 7.03
N LEU A 73 6.91 -1.33 7.84
CA LEU A 73 6.40 -1.07 9.18
C LEU A 73 4.99 -0.48 9.20
N ILE A 74 4.58 0.19 8.11
CA ILE A 74 3.28 0.85 8.00
C ILE A 74 2.13 -0.18 7.94
N PRO A 75 2.19 -1.24 7.10
CA PRO A 75 1.22 -2.33 7.13
C PRO A 75 1.12 -3.03 8.50
N ILE A 76 2.26 -3.23 9.18
CA ILE A 76 2.31 -3.89 10.50
C ILE A 76 1.55 -3.05 11.54
N PHE A 77 1.83 -1.75 11.59
CA PHE A 77 1.17 -0.83 12.52
C PHE A 77 -0.34 -0.79 12.30
N LEU A 78 -0.78 -0.75 11.04
CA LEU A 78 -2.20 -0.71 10.71
C LEU A 78 -2.93 -2.03 11.04
N GLY A 79 -2.29 -3.18 10.79
CA GLY A 79 -2.82 -4.49 11.20
C GLY A 79 -3.05 -4.60 12.72
N LEU A 80 -2.22 -3.95 13.53
CA LEU A 80 -2.37 -3.91 14.99
C LEU A 80 -3.51 -2.97 15.45
N THR A 81 -3.67 -1.80 14.81
CA THR A 81 -4.77 -0.86 15.16
C THR A 81 -6.16 -1.42 14.87
N TYR A 82 -6.29 -2.40 13.97
CA TYR A 82 -7.56 -3.08 13.69
C TYR A 82 -8.19 -3.76 14.90
N VAL A 83 -7.36 -4.20 15.87
CA VAL A 83 -7.83 -4.89 17.08
C VAL A 83 -8.50 -3.92 18.06
N ASN A 84 -8.15 -2.62 18.02
CA ASN A 84 -8.68 -1.59 18.91
C ASN A 84 -9.74 -0.75 18.20
N LYS A 85 -10.94 -1.31 18.11
CA LYS A 85 -12.10 -0.69 17.44
C LYS A 85 -12.53 0.58 18.20
N THR A 86 -12.17 1.75 17.67
CA THR A 86 -12.69 3.04 18.13
C THR A 86 -13.76 3.51 17.16
N ASP A 87 -15.03 3.25 17.53
CA ASP A 87 -16.21 3.75 16.83
C ASP A 87 -16.35 5.25 17.10
N SER A 88 -15.80 6.07 16.21
CA SER A 88 -16.21 7.48 16.10
C SER A 88 -16.08 7.99 14.67
N SER A 89 -17.19 8.48 14.12
CA SER A 89 -17.28 9.08 12.78
C SER A 89 -16.85 10.54 12.82
N SER A 90 -15.60 10.82 13.19
CA SER A 90 -15.05 12.18 13.16
C SER A 90 -14.34 12.46 11.82
N PRO A 91 -14.34 13.72 11.33
CA PRO A 91 -13.61 14.09 10.11
C PRO A 91 -12.11 13.81 10.20
N VAL A 92 -11.53 13.87 11.41
CA VAL A 92 -10.13 13.53 11.68
C VAL A 92 -9.85 12.05 11.37
N ILE A 93 -10.77 11.15 11.75
CA ILE A 93 -10.64 9.70 11.52
C ILE A 93 -10.78 9.36 10.03
N ASN A 94 -11.62 10.10 9.29
CA ASN A 94 -11.73 9.92 7.84
C ASN A 94 -10.44 10.28 7.10
N SER A 95 -9.81 11.40 7.46
CA SER A 95 -8.51 11.79 6.89
C SER A 95 -7.41 10.78 7.26
N TYR A 96 -7.37 10.32 8.51
CA TYR A 96 -6.44 9.27 8.94
C TYR A 96 -6.55 8.00 8.08
N ARG A 97 -7.78 7.56 7.76
CA ARG A 97 -8.03 6.38 6.92
C ARG A 97 -7.51 6.55 5.49
N ILE A 98 -7.69 7.73 4.89
CA ILE A 98 -7.16 8.05 3.56
C ILE A 98 -5.62 8.02 3.56
N TYR A 99 -5.00 8.70 4.54
CA TYR A 99 -3.54 8.72 4.67
C TYR A 99 -2.96 7.34 4.98
N SER A 100 -3.69 6.51 5.73
CA SER A 100 -3.28 5.13 6.00
C SER A 100 -3.23 4.31 4.72
N VAL A 101 -4.25 4.40 3.85
CA VAL A 101 -4.22 3.71 2.55
C VAL A 101 -3.10 4.25 1.66
N ALA A 102 -2.90 5.57 1.62
CA ALA A 102 -1.79 6.17 0.87
C ALA A 102 -0.43 5.68 1.37
N ALA A 103 -0.26 5.59 2.69
CA ALA A 103 0.95 5.12 3.32
C ALA A 103 1.21 3.63 3.04
N ILE A 104 0.18 2.77 3.06
CA ILE A 104 0.28 1.36 2.62
C ILE A 104 0.71 1.29 1.15
N THR A 105 0.07 2.08 0.28
CA THR A 105 0.36 2.12 -1.16
C THR A 105 1.81 2.49 -1.41
N VAL A 106 2.30 3.53 -0.76
CA VAL A 106 3.71 3.97 -0.87
C VAL A 106 4.64 2.90 -0.32
N ALA A 107 4.23 2.24 0.77
CA ALA A 107 5.03 1.22 1.39
C ALA A 107 5.21 -0.03 0.56
N ASN A 108 4.16 -0.46 -0.12
CA ASN A 108 4.24 -1.60 -1.00
C ASN A 108 4.92 -1.23 -2.32
N GLY A 109 4.49 -0.14 -2.97
CA GLY A 109 5.05 0.32 -4.25
C GLY A 109 6.43 0.99 -4.15
N GLY A 110 7.22 0.68 -3.12
CA GLY A 110 8.58 1.17 -3.01
C GLY A 110 9.51 0.58 -4.09
N ASP A 111 9.24 -0.64 -4.54
CA ASP A 111 9.90 -1.28 -5.69
C ASP A 111 9.49 -0.64 -7.03
N ASN A 112 8.27 -0.09 -7.14
CA ASN A 112 7.85 0.71 -8.29
C ASN A 112 8.83 1.85 -8.58
N ILE A 113 9.36 2.51 -7.54
CA ILE A 113 10.35 3.59 -7.70
C ILE A 113 11.59 3.07 -8.44
N GLY A 114 12.04 1.86 -8.11
CA GLY A 114 13.19 1.21 -8.74
C GLY A 114 13.02 0.97 -10.24
N VAL A 115 11.79 0.86 -10.72
CA VAL A 115 11.46 0.67 -12.15
C VAL A 115 11.08 1.98 -12.83
N TYR A 116 10.27 2.82 -12.17
CA TYR A 116 9.78 4.08 -12.72
C TYR A 116 10.89 5.12 -12.87
N PHE A 117 11.82 5.18 -11.91
CA PHE A 117 12.93 6.12 -11.96
C PHE A 117 13.82 5.96 -13.21
N PRO A 118 14.37 4.77 -13.54
CA PRO A 118 15.14 4.59 -14.77
C PRO A 118 14.27 4.70 -16.03
N LEU A 119 12.99 4.34 -15.98
CA LEU A 119 12.07 4.56 -17.10
C LEU A 119 11.94 6.07 -17.40
N PHE A 120 11.79 6.90 -16.37
CA PHE A 120 11.67 8.35 -16.52
C PHE A 120 12.99 8.98 -16.99
N ALA A 121 14.13 8.49 -16.50
CA ALA A 121 15.46 8.93 -16.94
C ALA A 121 15.72 8.71 -18.44
N ASN A 122 15.11 7.67 -19.01
CA ASN A 122 15.23 7.34 -20.43
C ASN A 122 14.07 7.84 -21.30
N SER A 123 13.16 8.66 -20.73
CA SER A 123 11.98 9.17 -21.42
C SER A 123 12.16 10.61 -21.90
N LYS A 124 11.55 10.96 -23.03
CA LYS A 124 11.37 12.37 -23.43
C LYS A 124 10.19 12.98 -22.64
N ALA A 125 10.13 14.31 -22.56
CA ALA A 125 9.05 15.02 -21.83
C ALA A 125 7.64 14.59 -22.29
N HIS A 126 7.43 14.46 -23.60
CA HIS A 126 6.15 13.99 -24.15
C HIS A 126 5.81 12.55 -23.71
N SER A 127 6.80 11.64 -23.77
CA SER A 127 6.66 10.25 -23.33
C SER A 127 6.37 10.15 -21.83
N LEU A 128 7.05 10.96 -21.01
CA LEU A 128 6.82 11.03 -19.56
C LEU A 128 5.37 11.39 -19.24
N ILE A 129 4.80 12.39 -19.92
CA ILE A 129 3.39 12.79 -19.75
C ILE A 129 2.45 11.63 -20.10
N ILE A 130 2.70 10.93 -21.21
CA ILE A 130 1.90 9.75 -21.60
C ILE A 130 1.98 8.67 -20.53
N ILE A 131 3.17 8.37 -20.03
CA ILE A 131 3.39 7.36 -19.00
C ILE A 131 2.64 7.72 -17.71
N VAL A 132 2.78 8.96 -17.22
CA VAL A 132 2.13 9.41 -15.97
C VAL A 132 0.61 9.38 -16.09
N ILE A 133 0.04 9.87 -17.20
CA ILE A 133 -1.41 9.82 -17.44
C ILE A 133 -1.89 8.35 -17.48
N THR A 134 -1.13 7.49 -18.16
CA THR A 134 -1.46 6.06 -18.25
C THR A 134 -1.42 5.40 -16.86
N PHE A 135 -0.40 5.68 -16.05
CA PHE A 135 -0.31 5.15 -14.68
C PHE A 135 -1.52 5.58 -13.84
N LEU A 136 -1.87 6.87 -13.83
CA LEU A 136 -3.01 7.38 -13.07
C LEU A 136 -4.35 6.80 -13.56
N PHE A 137 -4.49 6.57 -14.86
CA PHE A 137 -5.65 5.86 -15.40
C PHE A 137 -5.70 4.41 -14.90
N LEU A 138 -4.56 3.71 -14.94
CA LEU A 138 -4.47 2.31 -14.51
C LEU A 138 -4.66 2.11 -13.01
N VAL A 139 -4.31 3.08 -12.15
CA VAL A 139 -4.67 3.05 -10.71
C VAL A 139 -6.18 2.87 -10.54
N GLY A 140 -6.98 3.60 -11.32
CA GLY A 140 -8.44 3.47 -11.31
C GLY A 140 -8.91 2.10 -11.80
N VAL A 141 -8.28 1.57 -12.85
CA VAL A 141 -8.54 0.22 -13.36
C VAL A 141 -8.20 -0.85 -12.31
N TRP A 142 -7.06 -0.73 -11.63
CA TRP A 142 -6.65 -1.64 -10.55
C TRP A 142 -7.63 -1.60 -9.38
N CYS A 143 -8.06 -0.41 -8.97
CA CYS A 143 -9.09 -0.26 -7.94
C CYS A 143 -10.39 -0.96 -8.35
N LEU A 144 -10.81 -0.81 -9.60
CA LEU A 144 -12.00 -1.48 -10.10
C LEU A 144 -11.83 -3.00 -10.15
N ILE A 145 -10.70 -3.50 -10.65
CA ILE A 145 -10.40 -4.94 -10.72
C ILE A 145 -10.39 -5.53 -9.31
N ALA A 146 -9.60 -4.96 -8.39
CA ALA A 146 -9.52 -5.42 -7.01
C ALA A 146 -10.90 -5.44 -6.34
N TYR A 147 -11.69 -4.37 -6.50
CA TYR A 147 -13.06 -4.31 -6.00
C TYR A 147 -13.98 -5.39 -6.61
N ARG A 148 -13.83 -5.71 -7.90
CA ARG A 148 -14.62 -6.79 -8.54
C ARG A 148 -14.18 -8.17 -8.06
N LEU A 149 -12.90 -8.36 -7.82
CA LEU A 149 -12.33 -9.61 -7.33
C LEU A 149 -12.83 -9.96 -5.92
N THR A 150 -13.17 -8.97 -5.08
CA THR A 150 -13.75 -9.26 -3.75
C THR A 150 -15.10 -9.98 -3.81
N TYR A 151 -15.81 -9.92 -4.94
CA TYR A 151 -17.09 -10.62 -5.15
C TYR A 151 -16.93 -12.04 -5.72
N LEU A 152 -15.71 -12.46 -6.07
CA LEU A 152 -15.51 -13.81 -6.57
C LEU A 152 -15.63 -14.81 -5.41
N PRO A 153 -16.41 -15.89 -5.55
CA PRO A 153 -16.72 -16.80 -4.45
C PRO A 153 -15.46 -17.44 -3.84
N ALA A 154 -14.41 -17.71 -4.63
CA ALA A 154 -13.14 -18.23 -4.13
C ALA A 154 -12.40 -17.25 -3.22
N ILE A 155 -12.42 -15.95 -3.57
CA ILE A 155 -11.79 -14.88 -2.79
C ILE A 155 -12.67 -14.54 -1.59
N ALA A 156 -13.98 -14.44 -1.79
CA ALA A 156 -14.96 -14.23 -0.73
C ALA A 156 -14.90 -15.34 0.33
N SER A 157 -14.79 -16.61 -0.06
CA SER A 157 -14.67 -17.72 0.90
C SER A 157 -13.38 -17.68 1.72
N LEU A 158 -12.27 -17.21 1.14
CA LEU A 158 -11.01 -17.01 1.86
C LEU A 158 -11.11 -15.85 2.87
N LEU A 159 -11.95 -14.85 2.58
CA LEU A 159 -12.15 -13.67 3.42
C LEU A 159 -13.25 -13.88 4.48
N GLU A 160 -14.28 -14.68 4.19
CA GLU A 160 -15.46 -14.87 5.06
C GLU A 160 -15.20 -15.84 6.22
N VAL A 161 -14.33 -16.84 6.08
CA VAL A 161 -14.13 -17.85 7.14
C VAL A 161 -13.47 -17.27 8.40
N GLN A 162 -12.79 -16.12 8.32
CA GLN A 162 -12.00 -15.55 9.44
C GLN A 162 -11.86 -14.00 9.41
N GLY A 163 -12.78 -13.25 8.80
CA GLY A 163 -12.60 -11.80 8.53
C GLY A 163 -12.21 -10.89 9.72
N ASN A 164 -12.46 -11.30 10.96
CA ASN A 164 -12.05 -10.55 12.16
C ASN A 164 -10.61 -10.84 12.64
N ILE A 165 -9.96 -11.92 12.19
CA ILE A 165 -8.61 -12.34 12.63
C ILE A 165 -7.65 -12.55 11.44
N PHE A 166 -8.13 -13.07 10.32
CA PHE A 166 -7.30 -13.37 9.14
C PHE A 166 -6.71 -12.11 8.52
N THR A 167 -7.52 -11.06 8.45
CA THR A 167 -7.16 -9.80 7.79
C THR A 167 -5.97 -9.06 8.44
N PRO A 168 -5.93 -8.84 9.77
CA PRO A 168 -4.74 -8.30 10.42
C PRO A 168 -3.55 -9.26 10.34
N CYS A 169 -3.77 -10.58 10.39
CA CYS A 169 -2.69 -11.55 10.20
C CYS A 169 -2.05 -11.46 8.81
N VAL A 170 -2.82 -11.26 7.74
CA VAL A 170 -2.29 -11.09 6.38
C VAL A 170 -1.48 -9.78 6.27
N LEU A 171 -1.98 -8.67 6.81
CA LEU A 171 -1.25 -7.39 6.81
C LEU A 171 0.05 -7.47 7.63
N ILE A 172 0.02 -8.15 8.79
CA ILE A 172 1.20 -8.38 9.63
C ILE A 172 2.18 -9.33 8.92
N ALA A 173 1.72 -10.44 8.35
CA ALA A 173 2.55 -11.40 7.63
C ALA A 173 3.20 -10.76 6.38
N LEU A 174 2.45 -9.93 5.66
CA LEU A 174 2.94 -9.17 4.51
C LEU A 174 3.97 -8.12 4.93
N GLY A 175 3.69 -7.36 6.00
CA GLY A 175 4.65 -6.43 6.57
C GLY A 175 5.95 -7.12 7.02
N ILE A 176 5.86 -8.28 7.67
CA ILE A 176 7.01 -9.12 8.03
C ILE A 176 7.76 -9.60 6.78
N TYR A 177 7.04 -10.01 5.73
CA TYR A 177 7.64 -10.45 4.47
C TYR A 177 8.41 -9.32 3.77
N ILE A 178 7.85 -8.12 3.71
CA ILE A 178 8.50 -6.93 3.14
C ILE A 178 9.74 -6.53 3.96
N VAL A 179 9.71 -6.70 5.28
CA VAL A 179 10.84 -6.39 6.19
C VAL A 179 11.93 -7.49 6.19
N LYS A 180 11.65 -8.70 5.66
CA LYS A 180 12.43 -9.93 5.86
C LYS A 180 13.86 -9.96 5.26
N GLN A 181 14.42 -8.82 4.88
CA GLN A 181 15.85 -8.68 4.60
C GLN A 181 16.65 -8.07 5.78
N ASN A 182 16.03 -7.66 6.89
CA ASN A 182 16.73 -7.19 8.11
C ASN A 182 16.10 -7.72 9.42
N LEU A 183 16.68 -8.80 9.95
CA LEU A 183 16.25 -9.49 11.19
C LEU A 183 16.19 -8.57 12.43
N SER A 184 17.10 -7.59 12.54
CA SER A 184 17.17 -6.72 13.73
C SER A 184 15.98 -5.76 13.85
N LEU A 185 15.53 -5.17 12.74
CA LEU A 185 14.40 -4.24 12.72
C LEU A 185 13.07 -4.97 12.98
N THR A 186 12.95 -6.20 12.50
CA THR A 186 11.78 -7.07 12.74
C THR A 186 11.65 -7.41 14.22
N LEU A 187 12.75 -7.75 14.89
CA LEU A 187 12.74 -8.04 16.32
C LEU A 187 12.42 -6.79 17.16
N PHE A 188 12.99 -5.64 16.80
CA PHE A 188 12.73 -4.39 17.50
C PHE A 188 11.25 -3.97 17.42
N THR A 189 10.62 -4.13 16.25
CA THR A 189 9.21 -3.80 16.06
C THR A 189 8.27 -4.81 16.69
N LEU A 190 8.63 -6.09 16.74
CA LEU A 190 7.92 -7.09 17.53
C LEU A 190 7.97 -6.78 19.04
N ILE A 191 9.12 -6.34 19.55
CA ILE A 191 9.27 -5.97 20.97
C ILE A 191 8.45 -4.72 21.29
N ILE A 192 8.53 -3.68 20.46
CA ILE A 192 7.76 -2.45 20.67
C ILE A 192 6.26 -2.71 20.56
N SER A 193 5.81 -3.48 19.57
CA SER A 193 4.39 -3.83 19.42
C SER A 193 3.88 -4.69 20.58
N TYR A 194 4.67 -5.65 21.06
CA TYR A 194 4.33 -6.44 22.25
C TYR A 194 4.20 -5.58 23.51
N LEU A 195 5.16 -4.68 23.75
CA LEU A 195 5.13 -3.77 24.90
C LEU A 195 3.94 -2.80 24.83
N TRP A 196 3.60 -2.32 23.64
CA TRP A 196 2.45 -1.43 23.44
C TRP A 196 1.12 -2.15 23.71
N VAL A 197 0.95 -3.39 23.21
CA VAL A 197 -0.23 -4.22 23.49
C VAL A 197 -0.36 -4.53 25.00
N MET A 198 0.75 -4.84 25.68
CA MET A 198 0.77 -5.01 27.13
C MET A 198 0.34 -3.75 27.88
N SER A 199 0.83 -2.57 27.46
CA SER A 199 0.46 -1.30 28.09
C SER A 199 -1.04 -0.96 27.96
N LEU A 200 -1.68 -1.38 26.87
CA LEU A 200 -3.11 -1.19 26.64
C LEU A 200 -3.96 -2.15 27.49
N ASN A 201 -3.48 -3.38 27.73
CA ASN A 201 -4.17 -4.38 28.54
C ASN A 201 -4.11 -4.08 30.05
N VAL A 202 -3.19 -3.20 30.47
CA VAL A 202 -3.10 -2.69 31.85
C VAL A 202 -4.12 -1.59 32.10
N TYR A 203 -4.53 -0.82 31.07
CA TYR A 203 -5.48 0.28 31.19
C TYR A 203 -6.97 -0.11 31.04
N SER A 204 -7.28 -1.36 30.65
CA SER A 204 -8.67 -1.83 30.52
C SER A 204 -9.20 -2.56 31.77
N LYS A 205 -8.50 -2.45 32.90
CA LYS A 205 -8.85 -3.12 34.18
C LYS A 205 -9.32 -2.19 35.30
N ASP A 206 -9.43 -0.90 35.03
CA ASP A 206 -10.05 0.11 35.92
C ASP A 206 -11.29 0.71 35.25
#